data_AF-A0A167NH52-F1
#
_entry.id   AF-A0A167NH52-F1
#
_cell.length_a   1.000
_cell.length_b   1.000
_cell.length_c   1.000
_cell.angle_alpha   90.00
_cell.angle_beta   90.00
_cell.angle_gamma   90.00
#
_symmetry.space_group_name_H-M   'P 1'
#
loop_
_entity.id
_entity.type
_entity.pdbx_description
1 polymer ?
#
loop_
_entity_poly.entity_id
_entity_poly.type
_entity_poly.pdbx_seq_one_letter_code
_entity_poly.pdbx_strand_id
1 'polypeptide(L)'
;MKTWTLSLNTATGKASYALLVNAFEDKKPISIEGASDCTDAPGYERVKAISVEQPHKNDATLYLYKGDGQTRVGRIYDIQGIDGNAEVFYLGNEYSTSIRSMKPNYYGQMSNIDIGYTRHSCQGDVAYRLRTDRVYLHPDINDGKTFTLGTPGQTYGTTRIMSQRRTSTGECEQLGHYEIYAPVAPIQPYHHPICGEKPCQIKP
;
A
#
# COMPACT_ATOMS: atom_id res chain seq x y z
N MET A 1 -31.43 16.87 13.37
CA MET A 1 -30.42 17.57 12.55
C MET A 1 -30.32 18.98 13.11
N LYS A 2 -29.14 19.45 13.52
CA LYS A 2 -28.95 20.83 13.99
C LYS A 2 -28.65 21.73 12.79
N THR A 3 -29.30 22.88 12.71
CA THR A 3 -29.07 23.86 11.64
C THR A 3 -28.20 24.99 12.19
N TRP A 4 -27.06 25.23 11.54
CA TRP A 4 -26.11 26.26 11.96
C TRP A 4 -26.40 27.58 11.27
N THR A 5 -26.28 28.69 12.00
CA THR A 5 -26.53 30.03 11.46
C THR A 5 -25.31 30.93 11.56
N LEU A 6 -25.16 31.80 10.56
CA LEU A 6 -24.06 32.75 10.41
C LEU A 6 -24.68 34.13 10.12
N SER A 7 -24.23 35.19 10.79
CA SER A 7 -24.71 36.53 10.47
C SER A 7 -23.91 37.17 9.34
N LEU A 8 -24.50 37.29 8.15
CA LEU A 8 -23.90 37.98 7.00
C LEU A 8 -23.84 39.50 7.16
N ASN A 9 -24.37 40.06 8.25
CA ASN A 9 -24.33 41.49 8.52
C ASN A 9 -23.04 41.94 9.21
N THR A 10 -22.18 40.99 9.59
CA THR A 10 -20.89 41.27 10.23
C THR A 10 -19.74 40.94 9.29
N ALA A 11 -18.61 41.65 9.39
CA ALA A 11 -17.41 41.34 8.61
C ALA A 11 -16.95 39.90 8.84
N THR A 12 -16.96 39.45 10.10
CA THR A 12 -16.62 38.07 10.48
C THR A 12 -17.55 37.06 9.83
N GLY A 13 -18.87 37.28 9.84
CA GLY A 13 -19.80 36.32 9.23
C GLY A 13 -19.77 36.30 7.70
N LYS A 14 -19.47 37.44 7.04
CA LYS A 14 -19.19 37.47 5.59
C LYS A 14 -17.90 36.70 5.25
N ALA A 15 -16.85 36.86 6.05
CA ALA A 15 -15.60 36.12 5.87
C ALA A 15 -15.80 34.62 6.07
N SER A 16 -16.51 34.22 7.14
CA SER A 16 -16.90 32.83 7.39
C SER A 16 -17.72 32.21 6.25
N TYR A 17 -18.66 32.96 5.69
CA TYR A 17 -19.45 32.51 4.54
C TYR A 17 -18.56 32.30 3.30
N ALA A 18 -17.68 33.26 2.97
CA ALA A 18 -16.76 33.12 1.85
C ALA A 18 -15.82 31.91 2.01
N LEU A 19 -15.33 31.67 3.24
CA LEU A 19 -14.51 30.51 3.58
C LEU A 19 -15.27 29.20 3.38
N LEU A 20 -16.55 29.13 3.79
CA LEU A 20 -17.41 27.96 3.59
C LEU A 20 -17.75 27.71 2.12
N VAL A 21 -18.01 28.77 1.34
CA VAL A 21 -18.25 28.67 -0.11
C VAL A 21 -17.01 28.09 -0.80
N ASN A 22 -15.82 28.64 -0.50
CA ASN A 22 -14.56 28.12 -1.05
C ASN A 22 -14.30 26.67 -0.63
N ALA A 23 -14.53 26.34 0.66
CA ALA A 23 -14.39 24.98 1.15
C ALA A 23 -15.37 24.01 0.46
N PHE A 24 -16.60 24.46 0.18
CA PHE A 24 -17.60 23.67 -0.53
C PHE A 24 -17.21 23.42 -1.99
N GLU A 25 -16.77 24.46 -2.71
CA GLU A 25 -16.29 24.38 -4.09
C GLU A 25 -15.13 23.39 -4.22
N ASP A 26 -14.17 23.46 -3.30
CA ASP A 26 -12.96 22.62 -3.30
C ASP A 26 -13.15 21.27 -2.56
N LYS A 27 -14.38 20.98 -2.09
CA LYS A 27 -14.69 19.78 -1.28
C LYS A 27 -13.75 19.59 -0.08
N LYS A 28 -13.33 20.69 0.55
CA LYS A 28 -12.48 20.69 1.75
C LYS A 28 -13.29 20.25 2.97
N PRO A 29 -12.71 19.43 3.87
CA PRO A 29 -13.33 19.11 5.14
C PRO A 29 -13.53 20.37 5.98
N ILE A 30 -14.68 20.45 6.63
CA ILE A 30 -15.06 21.55 7.51
C ILE A 30 -15.42 21.01 8.89
N SER A 31 -14.99 21.71 9.93
CA SER A 31 -15.42 21.49 11.31
C SER A 31 -16.09 22.75 11.84
N ILE A 32 -17.27 22.59 12.44
CA ILE A 32 -18.09 23.68 12.96
C ILE A 32 -18.26 23.46 14.47
N GLU A 33 -17.80 24.43 15.27
CA GLU A 33 -18.03 24.47 16.72
C GLU A 33 -19.19 25.43 17.02
N GLY A 34 -20.19 24.93 17.75
CA GLY A 34 -21.33 25.72 18.19
C GLY A 34 -21.02 26.63 19.37
N ALA A 35 -21.78 27.72 19.50
CA ALA A 35 -21.68 28.62 20.64
C ALA A 35 -22.16 27.98 21.95
N SER A 36 -23.09 27.02 21.87
CA SER A 36 -23.65 26.31 23.04
C SER A 36 -24.13 27.24 24.16
N ASP A 37 -24.59 28.44 23.82
CA ASP A 37 -24.99 29.47 24.79
C ASP A 37 -26.50 29.50 25.07
N CYS A 38 -27.27 28.56 24.51
CA CYS A 38 -28.73 28.39 24.71
C CYS A 38 -29.58 29.63 24.39
N THR A 39 -29.02 30.65 23.74
CA THR A 39 -29.72 31.90 23.42
C THR A 39 -30.42 31.87 22.06
N ASP A 40 -30.25 30.79 21.31
CA ASP A 40 -30.71 30.67 19.94
C ASP A 40 -32.10 30.01 19.85
N ALA A 41 -32.80 30.26 18.74
CA ALA A 41 -34.12 29.69 18.50
C ALA A 41 -34.06 28.14 18.42
N PRO A 42 -35.10 27.43 18.89
CA PRO A 42 -35.14 25.96 18.83
C PRO A 42 -34.85 25.44 17.41
N GLY A 43 -33.87 24.54 17.30
CA GLY A 43 -33.44 23.96 16.02
C GLY A 43 -32.33 24.73 15.30
N TYR A 44 -31.99 25.93 15.77
CA TYR A 44 -30.89 26.74 15.26
C TYR A 44 -29.82 26.92 16.32
N GLU A 45 -28.56 26.93 15.90
CA GLU A 45 -27.42 27.21 16.78
C GLU A 45 -26.44 28.16 16.08
N ARG A 46 -25.97 29.18 16.79
CA ARG A 46 -24.93 30.10 16.31
C ARG A 46 -23.59 29.38 16.27
N VAL A 47 -22.86 29.66 15.19
CA VAL A 47 -21.50 29.15 15.04
C VAL A 47 -20.52 30.01 15.84
N LYS A 48 -19.71 29.36 16.67
CA LYS A 48 -18.62 29.98 17.42
C LYS A 48 -17.31 29.99 16.63
N ALA A 49 -17.00 28.87 15.98
CA ALA A 49 -15.79 28.73 15.18
C ALA A 49 -16.04 27.83 13.96
N ILE A 50 -15.37 28.15 12.87
CA ILE A 50 -15.31 27.33 11.65
C ILE A 50 -13.84 27.08 11.35
N SER A 51 -13.48 25.81 11.22
CA SER A 51 -12.16 25.39 10.79
C SER A 51 -12.27 24.69 9.44
N VAL A 52 -11.47 25.14 8.49
CA VAL A 52 -11.34 24.50 7.16
C VAL A 52 -9.94 23.92 7.09
N GLU A 53 -9.86 22.61 6.86
CA GLU A 53 -8.58 21.94 6.70
C GLU A 53 -7.91 22.44 5.42
N GLN A 54 -6.67 22.91 5.55
CA GLN A 54 -5.87 23.35 4.41
C GLN A 54 -5.07 22.16 3.87
N PRO A 55 -4.98 21.99 2.54
CA PRO A 55 -4.10 20.99 1.96
C PRO A 55 -2.66 21.34 2.34
N HIS A 56 -1.91 20.34 2.75
CA HIS A 56 -0.49 20.51 2.99
C HIS A 56 0.21 20.91 1.68
N LYS A 57 0.84 22.09 1.62
CA LYS A 57 1.68 22.51 0.49
C LYS A 57 3.14 22.17 0.79
N ASN A 58 3.65 21.10 0.19
CA ASN A 58 5.09 20.87 0.05
C ASN A 58 5.39 20.72 -1.45
N ASP A 59 6.47 21.36 -1.91
CA ASP A 59 6.81 21.53 -3.33
C ASP A 59 7.36 20.25 -4.00
N ALA A 60 7.70 19.21 -3.23
CA ALA A 60 8.04 17.89 -3.76
C ALA A 60 6.79 16.99 -3.74
N THR A 61 6.05 16.96 -4.85
CA THR A 61 4.76 16.26 -4.94
C THR A 61 4.93 14.78 -5.28
N LEU A 62 5.76 14.04 -4.54
CA LEU A 62 5.78 12.59 -4.72
C LEU A 62 4.50 11.99 -4.11
N TYR A 63 3.89 11.05 -4.83
CA TYR A 63 2.74 10.30 -4.41
C TYR A 63 3.04 8.80 -4.42
N LEU A 64 2.42 8.12 -3.47
CA LEU A 64 2.38 6.67 -3.42
C LEU A 64 1.17 6.19 -4.24
N TYR A 65 1.40 5.26 -5.14
CA TYR A 65 0.40 4.60 -5.96
C TYR A 65 0.37 3.11 -5.63
N LYS A 66 -0.78 2.48 -5.87
CA LYS A 66 -0.87 1.02 -5.90
C LYS A 66 0.05 0.46 -6.99
N GLY A 67 0.28 -0.85 -6.96
CA GLY A 67 1.08 -1.53 -7.96
C GLY A 67 0.48 -1.53 -9.37
N ASP A 68 -0.79 -1.12 -9.53
CA ASP A 68 -1.41 -0.81 -10.82
C ASP A 68 -0.84 0.48 -11.47
N GLY A 69 -0.16 1.32 -10.69
CA GLY A 69 0.39 2.60 -11.12
C GLY A 69 -0.64 3.67 -11.45
N GLN A 70 -1.94 3.44 -11.20
CA GLN A 70 -3.04 4.36 -11.50
C GLN A 70 -3.75 4.83 -10.23
N THR A 71 -3.94 3.94 -9.26
CA THR A 71 -4.69 4.25 -8.05
C THR A 71 -3.79 4.96 -7.04
N ARG A 72 -4.05 6.24 -6.77
CA ARG A 72 -3.33 7.04 -5.76
C ARG A 72 -3.67 6.55 -4.35
N VAL A 73 -2.65 6.20 -3.58
CA VAL A 73 -2.76 5.78 -2.16
C VAL A 73 -2.63 6.97 -1.23
N GLY A 74 -1.73 7.91 -1.53
CA GLY A 74 -1.48 9.05 -0.67
C GLY A 74 -0.30 9.89 -1.09
N ARG A 75 -0.16 11.06 -0.47
CA ARG A 75 0.96 11.97 -0.72
C ARG A 75 2.13 11.62 0.18
N ILE A 76 3.32 11.51 -0.40
CA ILE A 76 4.53 11.23 0.36
C ILE A 76 4.96 12.48 1.11
N TYR A 77 5.20 12.31 2.40
CA TYR A 77 5.71 13.33 3.30
C TYR A 77 7.23 13.23 3.44
N ASP A 78 7.74 12.01 3.57
CA ASP A 78 9.16 11.73 3.76
C ASP A 78 9.50 10.32 3.25
N ILE A 79 10.76 10.10 2.89
CA ILE A 79 11.31 8.79 2.53
C ILE A 79 12.60 8.62 3.32
N GLN A 80 12.64 7.63 4.20
CA GLN A 80 13.81 7.35 5.03
C GLN A 80 14.43 6.01 4.69
N GLY A 81 15.75 5.91 4.83
CA GLY A 81 16.51 4.69 4.55
C GLY A 81 17.23 4.73 3.21
N ILE A 82 17.98 3.67 2.94
CA ILE A 82 18.86 3.50 1.78
C ILE A 82 18.31 2.34 0.94
N ASP A 83 18.45 2.46 -0.38
CA ASP A 83 18.18 1.47 -1.44
C ASP A 83 17.50 0.14 -1.04
N GLY A 84 16.31 -0.09 -1.61
CA GLY A 84 15.55 -1.33 -1.47
C GLY A 84 14.78 -1.48 -0.15
N ASN A 85 15.20 -0.81 0.92
CA ASN A 85 14.58 -0.85 2.26
C ASN A 85 13.95 0.47 2.71
N ALA A 86 13.83 1.43 1.80
CA ALA A 86 13.26 2.74 2.10
C ALA A 86 11.85 2.62 2.69
N GLU A 87 11.63 3.30 3.81
CA GLU A 87 10.34 3.48 4.44
C GLU A 87 9.75 4.81 3.96
N VAL A 88 8.55 4.72 3.40
CA VAL A 88 7.79 5.86 2.89
C VAL A 88 6.78 6.27 3.94
N PHE A 89 6.88 7.53 4.36
CA PHE A 89 5.92 8.19 5.22
C PHE A 89 4.96 8.98 4.35
N TYR A 90 3.66 8.75 4.49
CA TYR A 90 2.66 9.34 3.60
C TYR A 90 1.35 9.70 4.32
N LEU A 91 0.63 10.64 3.74
CA LEU A 91 -0.71 11.04 4.13
C LEU A 91 -1.72 10.35 3.22
N GLY A 92 -2.68 9.62 3.78
CA GLY A 92 -3.66 8.84 3.00
C GLY A 92 -4.57 9.69 2.10
N ASN A 93 -4.66 10.98 2.36
CA ASN A 93 -5.27 11.98 1.49
C ASN A 93 -4.73 13.37 1.83
N GLU A 94 -5.12 14.39 1.07
CA GLU A 94 -4.60 15.76 1.15
C GLU A 94 -4.97 16.49 2.45
N TYR A 95 -5.93 15.94 3.19
CA TYR A 95 -6.47 16.48 4.44
C TYR A 95 -6.08 15.63 5.66
N SER A 96 -5.36 14.53 5.46
CA SER A 96 -5.04 13.62 6.55
C SER A 96 -4.10 14.29 7.55
N THR A 97 -4.42 14.18 8.82
CA THR A 97 -3.60 14.65 9.95
C THR A 97 -2.69 13.55 10.51
N SER A 98 -2.88 12.29 10.08
CA SER A 98 -2.12 11.13 10.52
C SER A 98 -1.09 10.71 9.46
N ILE A 99 0.19 10.70 9.83
CA ILE A 99 1.25 10.12 9.00
C ILE A 99 1.17 8.60 9.13
N ARG A 100 1.16 7.91 7.98
CA ARG A 100 1.30 6.45 7.88
C ARG A 100 2.68 6.14 7.32
N SER A 101 3.22 4.97 7.65
CA SER A 101 4.46 4.51 7.06
C SER A 101 4.31 3.13 6.43
N MET A 102 5.08 2.86 5.38
CA MET A 102 5.21 1.53 4.81
C MET A 102 6.52 1.38 4.03
N LYS A 103 6.94 0.14 3.78
CA LYS A 103 8.08 -0.15 2.90
C LYS A 103 7.57 -0.70 1.56
N PRO A 104 7.52 0.13 0.48
CA PRO A 104 6.86 -0.24 -0.77
C PRO A 104 7.56 -1.38 -1.52
N ASN A 105 8.84 -1.63 -1.23
CA ASN A 105 9.66 -2.67 -1.86
C ASN A 105 10.13 -3.75 -0.89
N TYR A 106 9.54 -3.84 0.31
CA TYR A 106 9.92 -4.86 1.30
C TYR A 106 9.32 -6.23 0.96
N TYR A 107 9.72 -6.75 -0.19
CA TYR A 107 9.46 -8.10 -0.64
C TYR A 107 10.80 -8.81 -0.77
N GLY A 108 10.81 -10.14 -0.67
CA GLY A 108 11.97 -10.92 -1.09
C GLY A 108 12.13 -10.81 -2.60
N GLN A 109 12.69 -9.70 -3.09
CA GLN A 109 13.00 -9.51 -4.50
C GLN A 109 14.19 -10.40 -4.82
N MET A 110 13.96 -11.37 -5.70
CA MET A 110 14.98 -12.32 -6.10
C MET A 110 15.25 -12.12 -7.58
N SER A 111 16.50 -11.80 -7.90
CA SER A 111 16.95 -11.70 -9.29
C SER A 111 17.13 -13.09 -9.93
N ASN A 112 17.31 -14.12 -9.11
CA ASN A 112 17.42 -15.51 -9.53
C ASN A 112 16.66 -16.40 -8.53
N ILE A 113 15.78 -17.24 -9.04
CA ILE A 113 15.18 -18.37 -8.33
C ILE A 113 15.51 -19.63 -9.10
N ASP A 114 16.12 -20.61 -8.43
CA ASP A 114 16.21 -21.97 -8.94
C ASP A 114 14.87 -22.68 -8.69
N ILE A 115 14.22 -23.08 -9.78
CA ILE A 115 12.98 -23.85 -9.73
C ILE A 115 13.38 -25.33 -9.66
N GLY A 116 13.18 -25.96 -8.51
CA GLY A 116 13.47 -27.37 -8.30
C GLY A 116 12.36 -28.27 -8.83
N TYR A 117 12.73 -29.47 -9.24
CA TYR A 117 11.83 -30.48 -9.78
C TYR A 117 12.06 -31.84 -9.15
N THR A 118 10.98 -32.59 -8.87
CA THR A 118 11.06 -33.90 -8.20
C THR A 118 11.57 -35.02 -9.10
N ARG A 119 11.68 -34.80 -10.42
CA ARG A 119 12.26 -35.75 -11.38
C ARG A 119 13.38 -35.10 -12.18
N HIS A 120 14.12 -35.93 -12.90
CA HIS A 120 15.16 -35.48 -13.82
C HIS A 120 14.60 -34.63 -14.97
N SER A 121 15.47 -33.82 -15.57
CA SER A 121 15.17 -33.03 -16.78
C SER A 121 14.04 -32.00 -16.59
N CYS A 122 13.96 -31.44 -15.39
CA CYS A 122 13.01 -30.41 -14.99
C CYS A 122 11.55 -30.85 -15.17
N GLN A 123 11.28 -32.09 -14.76
CA GLN A 123 9.95 -32.70 -14.82
C GLN A 123 9.43 -33.06 -13.42
N GLY A 124 8.12 -33.31 -13.35
CA GLY A 124 7.45 -33.64 -12.09
C GLY A 124 7.00 -32.40 -11.34
N ASP A 125 6.82 -32.57 -10.03
CA ASP A 125 6.30 -31.51 -9.17
C ASP A 125 7.36 -30.42 -8.97
N VAL A 126 6.87 -29.18 -8.93
CA VAL A 126 7.72 -28.01 -8.74
C VAL A 126 7.93 -27.75 -7.25
N ALA A 127 9.18 -27.58 -6.87
CA ALA A 127 9.58 -27.20 -5.53
C ALA A 127 10.36 -25.88 -5.58
N TYR A 128 10.05 -24.99 -4.65
CA TYR A 128 10.71 -23.70 -4.55
C TYR A 128 11.53 -23.68 -3.27
N ARG A 129 12.82 -23.34 -3.36
CA ARG A 129 13.70 -23.21 -2.20
C ARG A 129 13.49 -21.88 -1.47
N LEU A 130 12.23 -21.58 -1.14
CA LEU A 130 11.86 -20.36 -0.43
C LEU A 130 11.11 -20.72 0.85
N ARG A 131 11.07 -19.78 1.78
CA ARG A 131 10.28 -19.91 3.01
C ARG A 131 8.81 -19.63 2.73
N THR A 132 7.91 -20.38 3.36
CA THR A 132 6.45 -20.24 3.22
C THR A 132 5.88 -19.02 3.97
N ASP A 133 6.64 -18.43 4.90
CA ASP A 133 6.21 -17.31 5.74
C ASP A 133 6.56 -15.92 5.19
N ARG A 134 6.93 -15.84 3.90
CA ARG A 134 7.38 -14.61 3.26
C ARG A 134 6.65 -14.35 1.95
N VAL A 135 6.57 -13.07 1.61
CA VAL A 135 6.07 -12.59 0.32
C VAL A 135 7.26 -12.32 -0.60
N TYR A 136 7.16 -12.81 -1.83
CA TYR A 136 8.19 -12.69 -2.85
C TYR A 136 7.67 -11.98 -4.09
N LEU A 137 8.61 -11.51 -4.89
CA LEU A 137 8.39 -10.95 -6.20
C LEU A 137 9.48 -11.48 -7.14
N HIS A 138 9.07 -11.99 -8.30
CA HIS A 138 9.99 -12.41 -9.34
C HIS A 138 9.37 -12.15 -10.72
N PRO A 139 10.09 -11.56 -11.69
CA PRO A 139 9.53 -11.19 -13.00
C PRO A 139 8.87 -12.35 -13.75
N ASP A 140 9.50 -13.53 -13.72
CA ASP A 140 9.05 -14.70 -14.50
C ASP A 140 8.13 -15.66 -13.72
N ILE A 141 7.77 -15.32 -12.48
CA ILE A 141 6.90 -16.15 -11.65
C ILE A 141 5.64 -15.36 -11.33
N ASN A 142 4.47 -16.03 -11.41
CA ASN A 142 3.18 -15.43 -11.08
C ASN A 142 2.93 -14.12 -11.86
N ASP A 143 3.31 -14.08 -13.14
CA ASP A 143 3.17 -12.92 -14.03
C ASP A 143 3.80 -11.62 -13.48
N GLY A 144 4.89 -11.75 -12.73
CA GLY A 144 5.56 -10.61 -12.09
C GLY A 144 4.74 -9.97 -10.97
N LYS A 145 3.78 -10.70 -10.39
CA LYS A 145 2.97 -10.30 -9.24
C LYS A 145 3.52 -10.90 -7.96
N THR A 146 3.22 -10.27 -6.82
CA THR A 146 3.62 -10.78 -5.52
C THR A 146 2.97 -12.11 -5.21
N PHE A 147 3.71 -13.01 -4.56
CA PHE A 147 3.22 -14.33 -4.19
C PHE A 147 3.81 -14.82 -2.87
N THR A 148 3.14 -15.81 -2.27
CA THR A 148 3.65 -16.62 -1.16
C THR A 148 3.82 -18.07 -1.60
N LEU A 149 4.59 -18.84 -0.83
CA LEU A 149 4.62 -20.29 -1.00
C LEU A 149 3.67 -20.96 -0.02
N GLY A 150 2.81 -21.81 -0.56
CA GLY A 150 1.86 -22.59 0.22
C GLY A 150 0.71 -21.75 0.76
N THR A 151 -0.26 -22.46 1.32
CA THR A 151 -1.45 -21.89 1.95
C THR A 151 -1.13 -21.50 3.39
N PRO A 152 -1.54 -20.30 3.86
CA PRO A 152 -1.41 -19.93 5.26
C PRO A 152 -1.99 -20.99 6.20
N GLY A 153 -1.22 -21.37 7.23
CA GLY A 153 -1.62 -22.39 8.20
C GLY A 153 -1.44 -23.84 7.76
N GLN A 154 -1.01 -24.09 6.51
CA GLN A 154 -0.61 -25.43 6.07
C GLN A 154 0.89 -25.65 6.27
N THR A 155 1.25 -26.82 6.79
CA THR A 155 2.64 -27.27 6.87
C THR A 155 2.96 -28.10 5.64
N TYR A 156 4.07 -27.78 4.97
CA TYR A 156 4.54 -28.51 3.80
C TYR A 156 5.78 -29.31 4.17
N GLY A 157 5.76 -30.60 3.84
CA GLY A 157 6.95 -31.43 3.91
C GLY A 157 7.99 -30.97 2.88
N THR A 158 9.24 -31.38 3.11
CA THR A 158 10.28 -31.21 2.09
C THR A 158 10.42 -32.49 1.27
N THR A 159 10.73 -32.33 -0.01
CA THR A 159 11.04 -33.46 -0.90
C THR A 159 12.43 -33.27 -1.48
N ARG A 160 13.01 -34.37 -1.96
CA ARG A 160 14.26 -34.33 -2.73
C ARG A 160 13.99 -33.76 -4.12
N ILE A 161 14.77 -32.76 -4.53
CA ILE A 161 14.79 -32.27 -5.90
C ILE A 161 15.89 -32.97 -6.71
N MET A 162 15.56 -33.41 -7.93
CA MET A 162 16.44 -34.18 -8.81
C MET A 162 16.97 -33.36 -9.99
N SER A 163 16.34 -32.24 -10.30
CA SER A 163 16.83 -31.26 -11.27
C SER A 163 16.35 -29.86 -10.89
N GLN A 164 17.00 -28.85 -11.45
CA GLN A 164 16.65 -27.45 -11.24
C GLN A 164 16.69 -26.69 -12.57
N ARG A 165 15.78 -25.73 -12.71
CA ARG A 165 15.80 -24.77 -13.81
C ARG A 165 16.14 -23.39 -13.29
N ARG A 166 17.19 -22.78 -13.84
CA ARG A 166 17.51 -21.38 -13.56
C ARG A 166 16.51 -20.49 -14.27
N THR A 167 15.90 -19.57 -13.54
CA THR A 167 14.97 -18.58 -14.11
C THR A 167 15.65 -17.64 -15.09
N SER A 168 16.91 -17.25 -14.85
CA SER A 168 17.65 -16.31 -15.70
C SER A 168 18.12 -16.87 -17.04
N THR A 169 18.48 -18.15 -17.12
CA THR A 169 18.96 -18.77 -18.38
C THR A 169 17.94 -19.73 -19.00
N GLY A 170 16.94 -20.16 -18.23
CA GLY A 170 16.00 -21.21 -18.64
C GLY A 170 16.64 -22.61 -18.69
N GLU A 171 17.94 -22.73 -18.42
CA GLU A 171 18.66 -24.00 -18.50
C GLU A 171 18.24 -24.95 -17.38
N CYS A 172 18.10 -26.22 -17.76
CA CYS A 172 17.82 -27.30 -16.84
C CYS A 172 19.12 -28.03 -16.47
N GLU A 173 19.41 -28.09 -15.17
CA GLU A 173 20.57 -28.77 -14.61
C GLU A 173 20.11 -29.99 -13.80
N GLN A 174 20.78 -31.13 -13.99
CA GLN A 174 20.54 -32.31 -13.17
C GLN A 174 21.28 -32.14 -11.84
N LEU A 175 20.54 -32.25 -10.75
CA LEU A 175 21.15 -32.28 -9.43
C LEU A 175 21.68 -33.68 -9.20
N GLY A 176 23.01 -33.81 -9.09
CA GLY A 176 23.70 -35.07 -8.88
C GLY A 176 23.44 -35.68 -7.49
N HIS A 177 24.49 -36.23 -6.87
CA HIS A 177 24.38 -36.88 -5.56
C HIS A 177 24.09 -35.94 -4.38
N TYR A 178 24.07 -34.63 -4.58
CA TYR A 178 23.73 -33.67 -3.52
C TYR A 178 22.23 -33.67 -3.27
N GLU A 179 21.82 -34.12 -2.08
CA GLU A 179 20.43 -34.10 -1.66
C GLU A 179 20.01 -32.67 -1.31
N ILE A 180 19.40 -31.98 -2.26
CA ILE A 180 18.71 -30.73 -1.96
C ILE A 180 17.26 -31.07 -1.62
N TYR A 181 16.82 -30.65 -0.44
CA TYR A 181 15.44 -30.77 0.01
C TYR A 181 14.76 -29.40 -0.05
N ALA A 182 13.59 -29.34 -0.67
CA ALA A 182 12.80 -28.13 -0.79
C ALA A 182 11.31 -28.42 -0.56
N PRO A 183 10.54 -27.45 -0.04
CA PRO A 183 9.10 -27.62 0.10
C PRO A 183 8.44 -27.70 -1.28
N VAL A 184 7.61 -28.73 -1.46
CA VAL A 184 6.65 -28.78 -2.58
C VAL A 184 5.42 -28.00 -2.14
N ALA A 185 5.50 -26.68 -2.28
CA ALA A 185 4.42 -25.78 -1.93
C ALA A 185 3.98 -25.05 -3.20
N PRO A 186 2.66 -25.00 -3.49
CA PRO A 186 2.17 -24.27 -4.63
C PRO A 186 2.42 -22.77 -4.44
N ILE A 187 2.62 -22.06 -5.53
CA ILE A 187 2.57 -20.60 -5.52
C ILE A 187 1.14 -20.19 -5.20
N GLN A 188 0.99 -19.25 -4.27
CA GLN A 188 -0.28 -18.60 -3.98
C GLN A 188 -0.15 -17.11 -4.30
N PRO A 189 -1.02 -16.55 -5.18
CA PRO A 189 -1.05 -15.11 -5.41
C PRO A 189 -1.26 -14.36 -4.10
N TYR A 190 -0.48 -13.30 -3.90
CA TYR A 190 -0.59 -12.46 -2.71
C TYR A 190 -1.12 -11.08 -3.08
N HIS A 191 -2.12 -10.62 -2.35
CA HIS A 191 -2.69 -9.28 -2.47
C HIS A 191 -2.32 -8.44 -1.25
N HIS A 192 -1.42 -7.47 -1.42
CA HIS A 192 -1.05 -6.54 -0.37
C HIS A 192 -2.23 -5.59 -0.09
N PRO A 193 -2.63 -5.36 1.17
CA PRO A 193 -3.80 -4.51 1.51
C PRO A 193 -3.73 -3.08 0.96
N ILE A 194 -2.51 -2.56 0.78
CA ILE A 194 -2.29 -1.18 0.30
C ILE A 194 -1.94 -1.17 -1.19
N CYS A 195 -1.05 -2.07 -1.64
CA CYS A 195 -0.43 -2.00 -2.97
C CYS A 195 -1.15 -2.88 -4.01
N GLY A 196 -2.00 -3.81 -3.58
CA GLY A 196 -2.58 -4.81 -4.45
C GLY A 196 -1.59 -5.92 -4.78
N GLU A 197 -1.60 -6.37 -6.04
CA GLU A 197 -0.86 -7.57 -6.49
C GLU A 197 0.60 -7.31 -6.87
N LYS A 198 1.05 -6.04 -6.85
CA LYS A 198 2.40 -5.62 -7.20
C LYS A 198 2.92 -4.63 -6.17
N PRO A 199 4.25 -4.43 -6.06
CA PRO A 199 4.82 -3.40 -5.22
C PRO A 199 4.21 -2.02 -5.47
N CYS A 200 4.04 -1.23 -4.41
CA CYS A 200 3.59 0.14 -4.56
C CYS A 200 4.60 0.94 -5.40
N GLN A 201 4.08 1.89 -6.19
CA GLN A 201 4.91 2.75 -7.04
C GLN A 201 5.02 4.13 -6.43
N ILE A 202 6.20 4.73 -6.54
CA ILE A 202 6.43 6.13 -6.18
C ILE A 202 6.49 6.92 -7.49
N LYS A 203 5.65 7.95 -7.62
CA LYS A 203 5.59 8.81 -8.81
C LYS A 203 5.48 10.28 -8.40
N PRO A 204 5.86 11.22 -9.27
CA PRO A 204 5.43 12.61 -9.17
C PRO A 204 3.91 12.76 -9.28
#